data_AF-A0A5K8A2N8-F1
#
_entry.id   AF-A0A5K8A2N8-F1
#
_cell.length_a   1.000
_cell.length_b   1.000
_cell.length_c   1.000
_cell.angle_alpha   90.00
_cell.angle_beta   90.00
_cell.angle_gamma   90.00
#
_symmetry.space_group_name_H-M   'P 1'
#
loop_
_entity.id
_entity.type
_entity.pdbx_description
1 polymer ?
#
loop_
_entity_poly.entity_id
_entity_poly.type
_entity_poly.pdbx_seq_one_letter_code
_entity_poly.pdbx_strand_id
1 'polypeptide(L)' 'MDGIKKDEAREWIIQKCNDAFTNDYEDWEGFDNPMTRSEMIAALDKCNNTWPGFEFRGHRIRNISKLHQAPHCE' A
#
# COMPACT_ATOMS: atom_id res chain seq x y z
N MET A 1 29.16 -5.12 -6.18
CA MET A 1 27.80 -5.65 -6.38
C MET A 1 26.98 -5.14 -5.21
N ASP A 2 26.46 -3.93 -5.38
CA ASP A 2 25.71 -3.18 -4.39
C ASP A 2 24.44 -3.96 -4.03
N GLY A 3 24.50 -4.63 -2.88
CA GLY A 3 23.34 -5.19 -2.22
C GLY A 3 22.48 -4.03 -1.74
N ILE A 4 21.59 -3.54 -2.61
CA ILE A 4 20.49 -2.67 -2.20
C ILE A 4 19.81 -3.39 -1.03
N LYS A 5 19.92 -2.82 0.18
CA LYS A 5 19.25 -3.36 1.35
C LYS A 5 17.77 -3.36 0.98
N LYS A 6 17.17 -4.56 0.91
CA LYS A 6 15.78 -4.76 0.47
C LYS A 6 14.74 -3.93 1.23
N ASP A 7 15.13 -3.30 2.33
CA ASP A 7 14.28 -2.45 3.17
C ASP A 7 14.28 -0.97 2.75
N GLU A 8 15.23 -0.51 1.92
CA GLU A 8 15.31 0.91 1.51
C GLU A 8 14.40 1.24 0.30
N ALA A 9 13.87 0.21 -0.38
CA ALA A 9 12.96 0.41 -1.50
C ALA A 9 11.59 0.89 -1.01
N ARG A 10 11.24 2.13 -1.38
CA ARG A 10 9.92 2.72 -1.14
C ARG A 10 8.93 2.20 -2.19
N GLU A 11 8.48 0.97 -2.00
CA GLU A 11 7.63 0.24 -2.94
C GLU A 11 6.38 -0.36 -2.28
N TRP A 12 6.02 0.11 -1.08
CA TRP A 12 4.85 -0.35 -0.35
C TRP A 12 3.83 0.77 -0.16
N ILE A 13 2.55 0.43 -0.22
CA ILE A 13 1.44 1.32 0.16
C ILE A 13 0.47 0.56 1.05
N ILE A 14 -0.43 1.28 1.72
CA ILE A 14 -1.54 0.69 2.45
C ILE A 14 -2.78 0.77 1.59
N GLN A 15 -3.44 -0.38 1.44
CA GLN A 15 -4.76 -0.46 0.84
C GLN A 15 -5.77 -0.90 1.89
N LYS A 16 -6.95 -0.32 1.85
CA LYS A 16 -8.11 -0.76 2.61
C LYS A 16 -8.86 -1.80 1.79
N CYS A 17 -9.23 -2.90 2.44
CA CYS A 17 -10.15 -3.88 1.91
C CYS A 17 -11.57 -3.30 1.91
N ASN A 18 -12.15 -3.11 0.74
CA ASN A 18 -13.55 -2.73 0.60
C ASN A 18 -14.43 -3.98 0.50
N ASP A 19 -13.98 -4.98 -0.26
CA ASP A 19 -14.65 -6.27 -0.37
C ASP A 19 -13.61 -7.40 -0.58
N ALA A 20 -13.47 -8.24 0.44
CA ALA A 20 -12.56 -9.38 0.42
C ALA A 20 -13.00 -10.50 -0.55
N PHE A 21 -14.29 -10.60 -0.86
CA PHE A 21 -14.84 -11.60 -1.77
C PHE A 21 -14.55 -11.24 -3.23
N THR A 22 -14.64 -9.96 -3.59
CA THR A 22 -14.29 -9.48 -4.94
C THR A 22 -12.83 -9.08 -5.08
N ASN A 23 -12.04 -9.20 -4.00
CA ASN A 23 -10.65 -8.74 -3.95
C ASN A 23 -10.54 -7.26 -4.32
N ASP A 24 -11.50 -6.46 -3.86
CA ASP A 24 -11.56 -5.01 -4.04
C ASP A 24 -10.78 -4.30 -2.93
N TYR A 25 -9.71 -3.63 -3.33
CA TYR A 25 -8.80 -2.92 -2.46
C TYR A 25 -8.60 -1.51 -2.99
N GLU A 26 -8.74 -0.54 -2.11
CA GLU A 26 -8.60 0.87 -2.43
C GLU A 26 -7.40 1.46 -1.70
N ASP A 27 -6.65 2.32 -2.37
CA ASP A 27 -5.52 3.03 -1.77
C ASP A 27 -6.02 3.91 -0.63
N TRP A 28 -5.41 3.78 0.55
CA TRP A 28 -5.89 4.47 1.73
C TRP A 28 -5.34 5.90 1.78
N GLU A 29 -6.22 6.90 1.87
CA GLU A 29 -5.83 8.31 1.89
C GLU A 29 -4.82 8.60 3.01
N GLY A 30 -3.67 9.17 2.64
CA GLY A 30 -2.56 9.46 3.56
C GLY A 30 -1.51 8.35 3.65
N PHE A 31 -1.76 7.19 3.03
CA PHE A 31 -0.83 6.06 2.90
C PHE A 31 -0.71 5.53 1.47
N ASP A 32 -1.18 6.33 0.50
CA ASP A 32 -1.04 6.21 -0.95
C ASP A 32 0.40 6.48 -1.42
N ASN A 33 1.20 7.14 -0.59
CA ASN A 33 2.61 7.39 -0.88
C ASN A 33 3.48 6.14 -0.69
N PRO A 34 4.35 5.79 -1.67
CA PRO A 34 5.26 4.68 -1.52
C PRO A 34 6.17 4.83 -0.30
N MET A 35 6.22 3.78 0.52
CA MET A 35 6.97 3.70 1.76
C MET A 35 7.82 2.43 1.80
N THR A 36 8.78 2.39 2.70
CA THR A 36 9.59 1.21 2.98
C THR A 36 8.76 0.12 3.63
N ARG A 37 9.27 -1.11 3.63
CA ARG A 37 8.59 -2.22 4.29
C ARG A 37 8.39 -1.96 5.79
N SER A 38 9.38 -1.37 6.45
CA SER A 38 9.31 -1.01 7.87
C SER A 38 8.25 0.07 8.14
N GLU A 39 8.19 1.11 7.32
CA GLU A 39 7.13 2.13 7.40
C GLU A 39 5.74 1.53 7.18
N MET A 40 5.59 0.60 6.22
CA MET A 40 4.33 -0.09 5.94
C MET A 40 3.83 -0.91 7.14
N ILE A 41 4.73 -1.62 7.83
CA ILE A 41 4.35 -2.38 9.03
C ILE A 41 3.85 -1.46 10.14
N ALA A 42 4.55 -0.34 10.38
CA ALA A 42 4.14 0.66 11.36
C ALA A 42 2.81 1.34 10.98
N ALA A 43 2.62 1.62 9.69
CA ALA A 43 1.40 2.18 9.15
C ALA A 43 0.21 1.23 9.31
N LEU A 44 0.37 -0.07 9.04
CA LEU A 44 -0.67 -1.08 9.25
C LEU A 44 -1.11 -1.14 10.71
N ASP A 45 -0.16 -1.19 11.63
CA ASP A 45 -0.46 -1.21 13.07
C ASP A 45 -1.26 0.04 13.48
N LYS A 46 -0.82 1.22 13.02
CA LYS A 46 -1.55 2.48 13.25
C LYS A 46 -2.96 2.44 12.66
N CYS A 47 -3.13 1.95 11.44
CA CYS A 47 -4.43 1.90 10.77
C CYS A 47 -5.39 0.94 11.49
N ASN A 48 -4.91 -0.26 11.85
CA ASN A 48 -5.71 -1.24 12.59
C ASN A 48 -6.12 -0.73 13.98
N ASN A 49 -5.25 0.02 14.67
CA ASN A 49 -5.56 0.63 15.96
C ASN A 49 -6.51 1.82 15.86
N THR A 50 -6.39 2.62 14.79
CA THR A 50 -7.21 3.83 14.60
C THR A 50 -8.59 3.48 14.06
N TRP A 51 -8.68 2.51 13.14
CA TRP A 51 -9.91 2.07 12.50
C TRP A 51 -10.06 0.55 12.58
N PRO A 52 -10.40 -0.01 13.76
CA PRO A 52 -10.52 -1.46 13.96
C PRO A 52 -11.67 -2.11 13.18
N GLY A 53 -12.56 -1.31 12.58
CA GLY A 53 -13.65 -1.79 11.71
C GLY A 53 -13.27 -1.95 10.24
N PHE A 54 -12.05 -1.57 9.85
CA PHE A 54 -11.54 -1.75 8.49
C PHE A 54 -10.40 -2.76 8.48
N GLU A 55 -10.32 -3.52 7.39
CA GLU A 55 -9.19 -4.42 7.15
C GLU A 55 -8.18 -3.71 6.23
N PHE A 56 -6.94 -3.58 6.69
CA PHE A 56 -5.86 -2.94 5.94
C PHE A 56 -4.81 -3.97 5.51
N ARG A 57 -4.22 -3.75 4.34
CA ARG A 57 -3.16 -4.61 3.80
C ARG A 57 -2.05 -3.80 3.15
N GLY A 58 -0.81 -4.24 3.38
CA GLY A 58 0.35 -3.73 2.66
C GLY A 58 0.43 -4.30 1.25
N HIS A 59 0.39 -3.44 0.24
CA HIS A 59 0.55 -3.82 -1.16
C HIS A 59 1.92 -3.41 -1.67
N ARG A 60 2.60 -4.33 -2.39
CA ARG A 60 3.92 -4.07 -2.98
C ARG A 60 3.76 -3.61 -4.43
N ILE A 61 4.04 -2.34 -4.69
CA ILE A 61 4.01 -1.75 -6.02
C ILE A 61 5.26 -2.16 -6.78
N ARG A 62 5.14 -3.15 -7.68
CA ARG A 62 6.26 -3.62 -8.50
C ARG A 62 6.66 -2.66 -9.63
N ASN A 63 5.84 -1.65 -9.93
CA ASN A 63 6.10 -0.62 -10.94
C ASN A 63 5.64 0.76 -10.45
N ILE A 64 6.54 1.51 -9.78
CA ILE A 64 6.27 2.87 -9.31
C ILE A 64 5.90 3.81 -10.49
N SER A 65 6.36 3.48 -11.71
CA SER A 65 6.06 4.19 -12.95
C SER A 65 4.60 4.10 -13.44
N LYS A 66 3.72 3.33 -12.78
CA LYS A 66 2.30 3.20 -13.16
C LYS A 66 1.28 3.81 -12.19
N LEU A 67 1.72 4.44 -11.09
CA LEU A 67 0.84 5.10 -10.11
C LEU A 67 -0.01 6.27 -10.68
N HIS A 68 0.21 6.66 -11.94
CA HIS A 68 -0.54 7.73 -12.62
C HIS A 68 -1.51 7.24 -13.72
N GLN A 69 -1.76 5.95 -13.89
CA GLN A 69 -2.79 5.50 -14.83
C GLN A 69 -4.12 5.30 -14.11
N ALA A 70 -4.81 6.44 -13.90
CA ALA A 70 -6.27 6.44 -13.82
C ALA A 70 -6.85 5.71 -15.03
N PRO A 71 -8.00 5.02 -14.89
CA PRO A 71 -8.60 4.28 -15.99
C PRO A 71 -8.94 5.23 -17.13
N HIS A 72 -8.44 4.91 -18.33
CA HIS A 72 -9.02 5.41 -19.56
C HIS A 72 -10.40 4.76 -19.69
N CYS A 73 -11.45 5.46 -19.26
CA CYS A 73 -12.82 5.15 -19.62
C CYS A 73 -13.09 5.79 -21.00
N GLU A 74 -13.18 4.96 -22.04
CA GLU A 74 -13.92 5.26 -23.27
C GLU A 74 -15.31 4.65 -23.20
#